data_AF-A0A4Q5QJZ6-F1
#
_entry.id   AF-A0A4Q5QJZ6-F1
#
_cell.length_a   1.000
_cell.length_b   1.000
_cell.length_c   1.000
_cell.angle_alpha   90.00
_cell.angle_beta   90.00
_cell.angle_gamma   90.00
#
_symmetry.space_group_name_H-M   'P 1'
#
loop_
_entity.id
_entity.type
_entity.pdbx_description
1 polymer ?
#
loop_
_entity_poly.entity_id
_entity_poly.type
_entity_poly.pdbx_seq_one_letter_code
_entity_poly.pdbx_strand_id
1 'polypeptide(L)'
;MSLPPLLSWQDIHARLPTIFPEGSANRDHSIWEISAKTMFVMIYAGAIEGTDLWIRPDQVTRMTTAQAEQTDDDARLAWAKDSIRPSKADVPGRWYAVNTRESIRDDTIRYALIVNGAVIERPGLATTSPAGRYALQGEFAALMAPDLDEATFIAKAAAWRAKHLNKGALARIAIVRKGAAGGGEYELVTFPNGETRRMSTGASADISKA
;
A
#
# COMPACT_ATOMS: atom_id res chain seq x y z
N MET A 1 19.71 -0.36 -19.01
CA MET A 1 18.98 -1.29 -18.12
C MET A 1 17.53 -0.89 -18.24
N SER A 2 16.62 -1.81 -18.57
CA SER A 2 15.20 -1.43 -18.66
C SER A 2 14.57 -1.44 -17.27
N LEU A 3 13.81 -0.40 -16.95
CA LEU A 3 13.10 -0.30 -15.69
C LEU A 3 11.73 -0.98 -15.77
N PRO A 4 11.14 -1.36 -14.62
CA PRO A 4 9.79 -1.92 -14.59
C PRO A 4 8.78 -0.93 -15.18
N PRO A 5 7.73 -1.42 -15.86
CA PRO A 5 6.59 -0.61 -16.27
C PRO A 5 6.03 0.17 -15.10
N LEU A 6 5.68 1.44 -15.34
CA LEU A 6 5.28 2.37 -14.31
C LEU A 6 3.78 2.58 -14.33
N LEU A 7 3.13 2.28 -13.20
CA LEU A 7 1.74 2.60 -12.94
C LEU A 7 1.65 3.96 -12.23
N SER A 8 0.59 4.75 -12.46
CA SER A 8 0.42 6.03 -11.74
C SER A 8 0.26 5.79 -10.23
N TRP A 9 0.68 6.73 -9.39
CA TRP A 9 0.52 6.56 -7.94
C TRP A 9 -0.96 6.51 -7.54
N GLN A 10 -1.85 7.13 -8.31
CA GLN A 10 -3.30 7.08 -8.11
C GLN A 10 -3.86 5.67 -8.37
N ASP A 11 -3.41 5.02 -9.44
CA ASP A 11 -3.82 3.64 -9.75
C ASP A 11 -3.22 2.64 -8.77
N ILE A 12 -1.97 2.87 -8.33
CA ILE A 12 -1.38 2.12 -7.21
C ILE A 12 -2.28 2.28 -5.98
N HIS A 13 -2.65 3.50 -5.62
CA HIS A 13 -3.51 3.80 -4.47
C HIS A 13 -4.86 3.07 -4.56
N ALA A 14 -5.49 3.08 -5.74
CA ALA A 14 -6.76 2.38 -5.98
C ALA A 14 -6.64 0.85 -5.80
N ARG A 15 -5.47 0.27 -6.06
CA ARG A 15 -5.20 -1.18 -5.85
C ARG A 15 -4.99 -1.54 -4.36
N LEU A 16 -4.54 -0.61 -3.52
CA LEU A 16 -4.13 -0.92 -2.13
C LEU A 16 -5.25 -1.50 -1.24
N PRO A 17 -6.50 -0.98 -1.24
CA PRO A 17 -7.57 -1.57 -0.45
C PRO A 17 -7.87 -3.04 -0.83
N THR A 18 -7.70 -3.37 -2.11
CA THR A 18 -7.85 -4.75 -2.60
C THR A 18 -6.71 -5.64 -2.17
N ILE A 19 -5.48 -5.13 -2.01
CA ILE A 19 -4.32 -5.92 -1.56
C ILE A 19 -4.29 -6.04 -0.04
N PHE A 20 -4.63 -4.97 0.67
CA PHE A 20 -4.70 -4.86 2.13
C PHE A 20 -6.16 -4.72 2.59
N PRO A 21 -6.95 -5.81 2.59
CA PRO A 21 -8.33 -5.77 3.04
C PRO A 21 -8.42 -5.49 4.55
N GLU A 22 -9.62 -5.22 5.03
CA GLU A 22 -9.89 -5.10 6.47
C GLU A 22 -9.32 -6.29 7.26
N GLY A 23 -8.70 -5.99 8.41
CA GLY A 23 -7.97 -6.97 9.23
C GLY A 23 -6.46 -7.06 8.94
N SER A 24 -5.97 -6.46 7.85
CA SER A 24 -4.53 -6.29 7.58
C SER A 24 -3.85 -5.49 8.71
N ALA A 25 -2.59 -5.81 9.01
CA ALA A 25 -1.85 -5.09 10.05
C ALA A 25 -1.58 -3.65 9.60
N ASN A 26 -1.79 -2.66 10.48
CA ASN A 26 -1.57 -1.23 10.17
C ASN A 26 -2.18 -0.81 8.82
N ARG A 27 -3.42 -1.27 8.58
CA ARG A 27 -4.09 -1.11 7.28
C ARG A 27 -4.16 0.34 6.84
N ASP A 28 -4.50 1.27 7.74
CA ASP A 28 -4.67 2.68 7.38
C ASP A 28 -3.38 3.26 6.78
N HIS A 29 -2.24 2.94 7.37
CA HIS A 29 -0.92 3.27 6.85
C HIS A 29 -0.49 2.39 5.66
N SER A 30 -1.14 1.26 5.40
CA SER A 30 -0.86 0.43 4.23
C SER A 30 -1.60 0.91 2.98
N ILE A 31 -2.74 1.61 3.15
CA ILE A 31 -3.61 2.03 2.05
C ILE A 31 -3.65 3.55 1.82
N TRP A 32 -3.07 4.37 2.69
CA TRP A 32 -3.06 5.83 2.48
C TRP A 32 -2.19 6.26 1.29
N GLU A 33 -2.33 7.53 0.91
CA GLU A 33 -1.62 8.15 -0.21
C GLU A 33 -0.09 8.04 -0.08
N ILE A 34 0.48 8.19 1.12
CA ILE A 34 1.93 8.14 1.34
C ILE A 34 2.48 6.76 0.96
N SER A 35 1.74 5.68 1.24
CA SER A 35 2.12 4.33 0.81
C SER A 35 2.14 4.23 -0.70
N ALA A 36 1.10 4.69 -1.38
CA ALA A 36 1.03 4.63 -2.84
C ALA A 36 2.17 5.41 -3.50
N LYS A 37 2.46 6.63 -3.04
CA LYS A 37 3.59 7.44 -3.54
C LYS A 37 4.96 6.85 -3.19
N THR A 38 5.09 6.21 -2.03
CA THR A 38 6.32 5.49 -1.65
C THR A 38 6.56 4.31 -2.58
N MET A 39 5.53 3.50 -2.85
CA MET A 39 5.61 2.38 -3.79
C MET A 39 5.90 2.85 -5.21
N PHE A 40 5.23 3.93 -5.65
CA PHE A 40 5.53 4.58 -6.93
C PHE A 40 7.01 4.92 -7.05
N VAL A 41 7.60 5.57 -6.04
CA VAL A 41 9.02 5.96 -6.06
C VAL A 41 9.95 4.73 -6.09
N MET A 42 9.59 3.63 -5.42
CA MET A 42 10.35 2.38 -5.51
C MET A 42 10.34 1.82 -6.95
N ILE A 43 9.18 1.76 -7.60
CA ILE A 43 9.06 1.31 -9.00
C ILE A 43 9.79 2.29 -9.93
N TYR A 44 9.59 3.58 -9.72
CA TYR A 44 10.20 4.67 -10.49
C TYR A 44 11.72 4.56 -10.50
N ALA A 45 12.33 4.33 -9.34
CA ALA A 45 13.77 4.18 -9.16
C ALA A 45 14.29 2.76 -9.47
N GLY A 46 13.42 1.81 -9.84
CA GLY A 46 13.78 0.41 -10.08
C GLY A 46 14.14 -0.39 -8.82
N ALA A 47 13.82 0.12 -7.62
CA ALA A 47 14.12 -0.53 -6.35
C ALA A 47 13.13 -1.67 -6.07
N ILE A 48 13.39 -2.82 -6.69
CA ILE A 48 12.63 -4.06 -6.55
C ILE A 48 13.58 -5.17 -6.08
N GLU A 49 13.08 -6.09 -5.26
CA GLU A 49 13.76 -7.32 -4.87
C GLU A 49 14.37 -8.04 -6.07
N GLY A 50 15.62 -8.48 -5.92
CA GLY A 50 16.40 -9.09 -7.02
C GLY A 50 17.15 -8.08 -7.88
N THR A 51 16.90 -6.78 -7.71
CA THR A 51 17.76 -5.71 -8.26
C THR A 51 18.75 -5.23 -7.19
N ASP A 52 19.84 -4.58 -7.62
CA ASP A 52 20.80 -3.91 -6.73
C ASP A 52 20.40 -2.44 -6.42
N LEU A 53 19.14 -2.08 -6.70
CA LEU A 53 18.61 -0.74 -6.52
C LEU A 53 17.79 -0.65 -5.23
N TRP A 54 18.03 0.40 -4.45
CA TRP A 54 17.44 0.60 -3.13
C TRP A 54 17.14 2.08 -2.94
N ILE A 55 15.96 2.40 -2.40
CA ILE A 55 15.62 3.77 -2.06
C ILE A 55 15.92 4.11 -0.61
N ARG A 56 16.01 5.41 -0.35
CA ARG A 56 15.90 6.00 0.97
C ARG A 56 14.54 6.71 1.14
N PRO A 57 14.05 6.86 2.38
CA PRO A 57 12.83 7.64 2.63
C PRO A 57 12.89 9.10 2.12
N ASP A 58 14.07 9.73 2.08
CA ASP A 58 14.19 11.11 1.59
C ASP A 58 14.01 11.23 0.07
N GLN A 59 14.21 10.17 -0.72
CA GLN A 59 13.91 10.22 -2.15
C GLN A 59 12.40 10.41 -2.40
N VAL A 60 11.54 9.90 -1.50
CA VAL A 60 10.10 10.12 -1.58
C VAL A 60 9.75 11.60 -1.34
N THR A 61 10.44 12.28 -0.42
CA THR A 61 10.24 13.73 -0.18
C THR A 61 10.88 14.63 -1.25
N ARG A 62 11.74 14.07 -2.12
CA ARG A 62 12.33 14.75 -3.28
C ARG A 62 11.52 14.58 -4.56
N MET A 63 10.54 13.68 -4.58
CA MET A 63 9.71 13.46 -5.76
C MET A 63 8.75 14.64 -5.97
N THR A 64 8.58 15.04 -7.23
CA THR A 64 7.70 16.12 -7.65
C THR A 64 6.70 15.59 -8.69
N THR A 65 5.61 16.31 -8.92
CA THR A 65 4.65 15.95 -9.98
C THR A 65 5.32 15.97 -11.36
N ALA A 66 6.12 17.01 -11.65
CA ALA A 66 6.82 17.14 -12.93
C ALA A 66 7.85 16.02 -13.17
N GLN A 67 8.47 15.48 -12.12
CA GLN A 67 9.37 14.33 -12.26
C GLN A 67 8.58 13.04 -12.45
N ALA A 68 7.49 12.84 -11.70
CA ALA A 68 6.66 11.65 -11.82
C ALA A 68 6.02 11.48 -13.21
N GLU A 69 5.84 12.58 -13.94
CA GLU A 69 5.39 12.59 -15.34
C GLU A 69 6.46 12.14 -16.34
N GLN A 70 7.74 12.14 -15.97
CA GLN A 70 8.83 11.62 -16.80
C GLN A 70 8.93 10.10 -16.62
N THR A 71 8.38 9.35 -17.57
CA THR A 71 8.21 7.90 -17.48
C THR A 71 9.26 7.10 -18.27
N ASP A 72 10.10 7.76 -19.07
CA ASP A 72 11.19 7.12 -19.80
C ASP A 72 12.30 6.63 -18.86
N ASP A 73 12.93 5.53 -19.25
CA ASP A 73 13.92 4.85 -18.40
C ASP A 73 15.14 5.73 -18.11
N ASP A 74 15.58 6.55 -19.08
CA ASP A 74 16.78 7.38 -18.93
C ASP A 74 16.56 8.51 -17.91
N ALA A 75 15.43 9.22 -17.98
CA ALA A 75 15.06 10.26 -17.01
C ALA A 75 14.89 9.67 -15.60
N ARG A 76 14.23 8.52 -15.50
CA ARG A 76 14.01 7.80 -14.24
C ARG A 76 15.34 7.38 -13.59
N LEU A 77 16.25 6.78 -14.35
CA LEU A 77 17.57 6.37 -13.88
C LEU A 77 18.44 7.58 -13.49
N ALA A 78 18.39 8.65 -14.27
CA ALA A 78 19.09 9.89 -13.97
C ALA A 78 18.60 10.48 -12.64
N TRP A 79 17.29 10.58 -12.45
CA TRP A 79 16.71 11.06 -11.20
C TRP A 79 17.02 10.15 -10.01
N ALA A 80 16.93 8.83 -10.18
CA ALA A 80 17.23 7.87 -9.11
C ALA A 80 18.68 8.03 -8.60
N LYS A 81 19.63 8.24 -9.53
CA LYS A 81 21.03 8.50 -9.20
C LYS A 81 21.23 9.86 -8.54
N ASP A 82 20.58 10.90 -9.06
CA ASP A 82 20.73 12.26 -8.54
C ASP A 82 20.12 12.44 -7.15
N SER A 83 18.91 11.93 -6.95
CA SER A 83 18.13 12.10 -5.70
C SER A 83 18.79 11.48 -4.47
N ILE A 84 19.76 10.57 -4.65
CA ILE A 84 20.58 9.98 -3.59
C ILE A 84 21.73 10.92 -3.16
N ARG A 85 22.11 11.90 -3.98
CA ARG A 85 23.21 12.82 -3.65
C ARG A 85 22.80 13.73 -2.48
N PRO A 86 23.66 13.91 -1.46
CA PRO A 86 23.43 14.90 -0.43
C PRO A 86 23.28 16.29 -1.06
N SER A 87 22.19 16.97 -0.74
CA SER A 87 21.94 18.33 -1.21
C SER A 87 21.17 19.10 -0.13
N LYS A 88 21.57 20.35 0.07
CA LYS A 88 20.87 21.35 0.91
C LYS A 88 19.90 22.20 0.09
N ALA A 89 19.88 22.03 -1.24
CA ALA A 89 18.97 22.76 -2.10
C ALA A 89 17.53 22.37 -1.80
N ASP A 90 16.65 23.36 -1.80
CA ASP A 90 15.23 23.08 -1.82
C ASP A 90 14.84 22.39 -3.14
N VAL A 91 13.78 21.58 -3.09
CA VAL A 91 13.21 20.90 -4.25
C VAL A 91 11.84 21.53 -4.50
N PRO A 92 11.74 22.49 -5.44
CA PRO A 92 10.47 23.14 -5.76
C PRO A 92 9.43 22.12 -6.24
N GLY A 93 8.20 22.26 -5.78
CA GLY A 93 7.09 21.38 -6.21
C GLY A 93 7.17 19.94 -5.69
N ARG A 94 7.97 19.68 -4.65
CA ARG A 94 7.97 18.38 -3.96
C ARG A 94 6.59 18.01 -3.43
N TRP A 95 6.27 16.72 -3.44
CA TRP A 95 5.00 16.23 -2.87
C TRP A 95 4.92 16.41 -1.35
N TYR A 96 6.04 16.26 -0.66
CA TYR A 96 6.08 16.22 0.80
C TYR A 96 7.21 17.09 1.34
N ALA A 97 6.95 17.77 2.45
CA ALA A 97 7.97 18.50 3.18
C ALA A 97 9.06 17.55 3.73
N VAL A 98 10.25 18.08 4.01
CA VAL A 98 11.40 17.28 4.46
C VAL A 98 11.08 16.48 5.73
N ASN A 99 10.31 17.04 6.66
CA ASN A 99 9.91 16.43 7.93
C ASN A 99 8.87 15.30 7.79
N THR A 100 8.30 15.08 6.59
CA THR A 100 7.46 13.90 6.33
C THR A 100 8.30 12.62 6.19
N ARG A 101 9.63 12.76 6.05
CA ARG A 101 10.57 11.64 5.93
C ARG A 101 10.41 10.63 7.07
N GLU A 102 10.15 11.10 8.28
CA GLU A 102 10.00 10.30 9.48
C GLU A 102 8.75 9.41 9.38
N SER A 103 7.61 9.95 8.97
CA SER A 103 6.38 9.16 8.72
C SER A 103 6.50 8.22 7.53
N ILE A 104 7.26 8.60 6.48
CA ILE A 104 7.57 7.67 5.38
C ILE A 104 8.41 6.49 5.89
N ARG A 105 9.41 6.75 6.74
CA ARG A 105 10.29 5.70 7.25
C ARG A 105 9.57 4.80 8.26
N ASP A 106 8.90 5.41 9.24
CA ASP A 106 8.46 4.73 10.44
C ASP A 106 7.04 4.18 10.24
N ASP A 107 6.06 5.06 10.01
CA ASP A 107 4.65 4.69 9.90
C ASP A 107 4.38 3.90 8.60
N THR A 108 4.93 4.36 7.48
CA THR A 108 4.70 3.78 6.16
C THR A 108 5.57 2.54 5.96
N ILE A 109 6.89 2.70 5.86
CA ILE A 109 7.76 1.59 5.46
C ILE A 109 7.90 0.56 6.58
N ARG A 110 8.37 0.97 7.76
CA ARG A 110 8.72 0.01 8.82
C ARG A 110 7.49 -0.66 9.42
N TYR A 111 6.49 0.12 9.81
CA TYR A 111 5.36 -0.41 10.56
C TYR A 111 4.22 -0.92 9.69
N ALA A 112 4.04 -0.42 8.46
CA ALA A 112 3.00 -0.91 7.56
C ALA A 112 3.54 -1.85 6.47
N LEU A 113 4.41 -1.38 5.60
CA LEU A 113 4.75 -2.12 4.37
C LEU A 113 5.67 -3.32 4.62
N ILE A 114 6.67 -3.21 5.49
CA ILE A 114 7.53 -4.33 5.88
C ILE A 114 6.74 -5.37 6.67
N VAL A 115 5.88 -4.94 7.61
CA VAL A 115 5.07 -5.85 8.44
C VAL A 115 4.10 -6.69 7.60
N ASN A 116 3.59 -6.13 6.49
CA ASN A 116 2.76 -6.86 5.55
C ASN A 116 3.55 -7.55 4.42
N GLY A 117 4.88 -7.47 4.41
CA GLY A 117 5.72 -8.14 3.41
C GLY A 117 5.74 -7.48 2.02
N ALA A 118 5.24 -6.26 1.88
CA ALA A 118 5.23 -5.53 0.61
C ALA A 118 6.57 -4.86 0.28
N VAL A 119 7.37 -4.58 1.30
CA VAL A 119 8.69 -3.94 1.20
C VAL A 119 9.71 -4.80 1.93
N ILE A 120 10.92 -4.86 1.37
CA ILE A 120 12.08 -5.52 1.99
C ILE A 120 13.12 -4.48 2.43
N GLU A 121 13.89 -4.85 3.44
CA GLU A 121 14.99 -4.06 3.97
C GLU A 121 16.33 -4.71 3.63
N ARG A 122 17.28 -3.91 3.14
CA ARG A 122 18.63 -4.36 2.82
C ARG A 122 19.37 -4.82 4.09
N PRO A 123 19.80 -6.08 4.17
CA PRO A 123 20.52 -6.58 5.35
C PRO A 123 21.93 -5.98 5.44
N GLY A 124 22.50 -5.98 6.65
CA GLY A 124 23.90 -5.61 6.88
C GLY A 124 24.20 -4.10 6.86
N LEU A 125 23.20 -3.23 6.73
CA LEU A 125 23.38 -1.78 6.82
C LEU A 125 23.27 -1.28 8.27
N ALA A 126 24.33 -0.66 8.78
CA ALA A 126 24.31 0.09 10.04
C ALA A 126 23.18 1.14 10.03
N THR A 127 22.56 1.39 11.18
CA THR A 127 21.41 2.31 11.34
C THR A 127 21.70 3.74 10.87
N THR A 128 22.97 4.14 10.90
CA THR A 128 23.47 5.46 10.47
C THR A 128 23.89 5.52 8.99
N SER A 129 23.83 4.41 8.25
CA SER A 129 24.27 4.37 6.86
C SER A 129 23.45 5.31 5.96
N PRO A 130 24.11 6.11 5.10
CA PRO A 130 23.42 6.90 4.09
C PRO A 130 23.06 6.09 2.85
N ALA A 131 23.23 4.76 2.82
CA ALA A 131 22.86 3.95 1.66
C ALA A 131 21.33 3.82 1.52
N GLY A 132 20.86 3.58 0.29
CA GLY A 132 19.49 3.09 0.05
C GLY A 132 19.26 1.79 0.83
N ARG A 133 18.08 1.66 1.43
CA ARG A 133 17.75 0.61 2.40
C ARG A 133 16.51 -0.19 2.03
N TYR A 134 15.60 0.36 1.25
CA TYR A 134 14.28 -0.24 1.01
C TYR A 134 14.05 -0.52 -0.47
N ALA A 135 13.39 -1.64 -0.76
CA ALA A 135 12.94 -2.02 -2.10
C ALA A 135 11.58 -2.71 -2.01
N LEU A 136 10.78 -2.66 -3.07
CA LEU A 136 9.54 -3.44 -3.14
C LEU A 136 9.86 -4.93 -3.19
N GLN A 137 9.06 -5.74 -2.49
CA GLN A 137 9.10 -7.19 -2.64
C GLN A 137 8.70 -7.57 -4.07
N GLY A 138 9.38 -8.54 -4.69
CA GLY A 138 9.28 -8.79 -6.13
C GLY A 138 7.88 -9.24 -6.59
N GLU A 139 7.24 -10.12 -5.82
CA GLU A 139 5.87 -10.59 -6.15
C GLU A 139 4.83 -9.51 -5.88
N PHE A 140 5.03 -8.68 -4.86
CA PHE A 140 4.20 -7.51 -4.61
C PHE A 140 4.34 -6.48 -5.75
N ALA A 141 5.55 -6.21 -6.21
CA ALA A 141 5.78 -5.30 -7.34
C ALA A 141 5.07 -5.78 -8.61
N ALA A 142 4.99 -7.10 -8.83
CA ALA A 142 4.23 -7.67 -9.94
C ALA A 142 2.71 -7.39 -9.86
N LEU A 143 2.16 -7.03 -8.69
CA LEU A 143 0.77 -6.57 -8.55
C LEU A 143 0.55 -5.15 -9.08
N MET A 144 1.62 -4.41 -9.38
CA MET A 144 1.59 -3.04 -9.90
C MET A 144 1.82 -2.96 -11.41
N ALA A 145 1.87 -4.12 -12.09
CA ALA A 145 1.94 -4.17 -13.54
C ALA A 145 0.74 -3.45 -14.18
N PRO A 146 0.96 -2.45 -15.07
CA PRO A 146 -0.12 -1.65 -15.67
C PRO A 146 -1.08 -2.43 -16.55
N ASP A 147 -0.61 -3.52 -17.15
CA ASP A 147 -1.33 -4.39 -18.09
C ASP A 147 -2.17 -5.49 -17.41
N LEU A 148 -2.18 -5.54 -16.07
CA LEU A 148 -3.06 -6.47 -15.34
C LEU A 148 -4.53 -6.07 -15.50
N ASP A 149 -5.31 -6.96 -16.10
CA ASP A 149 -6.76 -6.89 -15.99
C ASP A 149 -7.23 -7.14 -14.54
N GLU A 150 -8.46 -6.73 -14.25
CA GLU A 150 -9.02 -6.77 -12.89
C GLU A 150 -9.08 -8.20 -12.32
N ALA A 151 -9.51 -9.19 -13.11
CA ALA A 151 -9.63 -10.57 -12.65
C ALA A 151 -8.27 -11.18 -12.32
N THR A 152 -7.28 -10.95 -13.19
CA THR A 152 -5.90 -11.38 -12.99
C THR A 152 -5.27 -10.68 -11.79
N PHE A 153 -5.49 -9.37 -11.63
CA PHE A 153 -5.04 -8.61 -10.47
C PHE A 153 -5.61 -9.17 -9.16
N ILE A 154 -6.92 -9.40 -9.08
CA ILE A 154 -7.58 -9.95 -7.88
C ILE A 154 -7.02 -11.33 -7.53
N ALA A 155 -6.84 -12.20 -8.54
CA ALA A 155 -6.29 -13.53 -8.34
C ALA A 155 -4.84 -13.48 -7.82
N LYS A 156 -3.97 -12.65 -8.42
CA LYS A 156 -2.58 -12.46 -7.98
C LYS A 156 -2.51 -11.86 -6.57
N ALA A 157 -3.35 -10.87 -6.25
CA ALA A 157 -3.41 -10.27 -4.93
C ALA A 157 -3.85 -11.29 -3.86
N ALA A 158 -4.82 -12.16 -4.17
CA ALA A 158 -5.22 -13.25 -3.29
C ALA A 158 -4.09 -14.25 -3.04
N ALA A 159 -3.40 -14.68 -4.10
CA ALA A 159 -2.26 -15.59 -4.01
C ALA A 159 -1.10 -14.99 -3.20
N TRP A 160 -0.77 -13.72 -3.46
CA TRP A 160 0.27 -13.00 -2.72
C TRP A 160 -0.07 -12.92 -1.22
N ARG A 161 -1.31 -12.53 -0.86
CA ARG A 161 -1.73 -12.48 0.55
C ARG A 161 -1.58 -13.82 1.25
N ALA A 162 -2.01 -14.90 0.61
CA ALA A 162 -1.96 -16.25 1.19
C ALA A 162 -0.52 -16.70 1.49
N LYS A 163 0.45 -16.18 0.72
CA LYS A 163 1.87 -16.49 0.87
C LYS A 163 2.59 -15.58 1.86
N HIS A 164 2.26 -14.28 1.88
CA HIS A 164 3.09 -13.26 2.56
C HIS A 164 2.49 -12.69 3.82
N LEU A 165 1.16 -12.65 3.97
CA LEU A 165 0.55 -12.17 5.21
C LEU A 165 0.72 -13.23 6.31
N ASN A 166 1.13 -12.79 7.50
CA ASN A 166 1.29 -13.70 8.63
C ASN A 166 -0.05 -14.35 9.05
N LYS A 167 0.02 -15.52 9.71
CA LYS A 167 -1.17 -16.30 10.11
C LYS A 167 -2.19 -15.49 10.92
N GLY A 168 -1.73 -14.56 11.75
CA GLY A 168 -2.60 -13.68 12.54
C GLY A 168 -3.35 -12.66 11.68
N ALA A 169 -2.70 -12.07 10.68
CA ALA A 169 -3.32 -11.19 9.70
C ALA A 169 -4.34 -11.95 8.84
N LEU A 170 -3.98 -13.14 8.36
CA LEU A 170 -4.90 -14.01 7.61
C LEU A 170 -6.13 -14.40 8.44
N ALA A 171 -5.95 -14.72 9.74
CA ALA A 171 -7.07 -15.03 10.64
C ALA A 171 -8.00 -13.83 10.84
N ARG A 172 -7.46 -12.61 11.07
CA ARG A 172 -8.28 -11.39 11.18
C ARG A 172 -9.05 -11.10 9.89
N ILE A 173 -8.39 -11.20 8.74
CA ILE A 173 -9.04 -11.03 7.43
C ILE A 173 -10.17 -12.05 7.24
N ALA A 174 -9.95 -13.32 7.61
CA ALA A 174 -10.96 -14.36 7.52
C ALA A 174 -12.15 -14.12 8.47
N ILE A 175 -11.91 -13.63 9.69
CA ILE A 175 -12.96 -13.26 10.65
C ILE A 175 -13.80 -12.12 10.10
N VAL A 176 -13.17 -11.04 9.61
CA VAL A 176 -13.90 -9.89 9.03
C VAL A 176 -14.71 -10.34 7.82
N ARG A 177 -14.12 -11.14 6.92
CA ARG A 177 -14.84 -11.67 5.75
C ARG A 177 -16.02 -12.55 6.16
N LYS A 178 -15.86 -13.40 7.18
CA LYS A 178 -16.98 -14.20 7.73
C LYS A 178 -18.02 -13.34 8.42
N GLY A 179 -17.63 -12.25 9.09
CA GLY A 179 -18.57 -11.28 9.68
C GLY A 179 -19.35 -10.49 8.63
N ALA A 180 -18.70 -10.11 7.53
CA ALA A 180 -19.33 -9.44 6.40
C ALA A 180 -20.26 -10.39 5.60
N ALA A 181 -19.83 -11.64 5.39
CA ALA A 181 -20.65 -12.66 4.72
C ALA A 181 -21.73 -13.27 5.64
N GLY A 182 -21.51 -13.23 6.96
CA GLY A 182 -22.41 -13.70 8.00
C GLY A 182 -23.30 -12.60 8.59
N GLY A 183 -23.23 -11.37 8.05
CA GLY A 183 -24.29 -10.40 8.18
C GLY A 183 -25.50 -10.95 7.46
N GLY A 184 -26.27 -11.79 8.15
CA GLY A 184 -27.51 -12.37 7.64
C GLY A 184 -28.48 -11.27 7.21
N GLU A 185 -29.57 -11.65 6.55
CA GLU A 185 -30.62 -10.69 6.22
C GLU A 185 -31.00 -9.91 7.49
N TYR A 186 -30.95 -8.59 7.39
CA TYR A 186 -31.40 -7.70 8.45
C TYR A 186 -32.66 -7.03 7.95
N GLU A 187 -33.71 -7.11 8.75
CA GLU A 187 -34.94 -6.37 8.47
C GLU A 187 -34.95 -5.07 9.28
N LEU A 188 -35.41 -4.00 8.65
CA LEU A 188 -35.69 -2.74 9.31
C LEU A 188 -37.07 -2.84 9.95
N VAL A 189 -37.11 -2.88 11.28
CA VAL A 189 -38.38 -2.90 12.03
C VAL A 189 -38.63 -1.51 12.58
N THR A 190 -39.81 -0.96 12.31
CA THR A 190 -40.31 0.29 12.87
C THR A 190 -41.07 -0.02 14.14
N PHE A 191 -40.60 0.50 15.28
CA PHE A 191 -41.25 0.35 16.57
C PHE A 191 -42.47 1.27 16.70
N PRO A 192 -43.42 0.98 17.62
CA PRO A 192 -44.61 1.82 17.83
C PRO A 192 -44.33 3.29 18.20
N ASN A 193 -43.11 3.59 18.66
CA ASN A 193 -42.65 4.95 18.96
C ASN A 193 -42.08 5.70 17.74
N GLY A 194 -42.05 5.07 16.55
CA GLY A 194 -41.52 5.64 15.31
C GLY A 194 -40.02 5.42 15.09
N GLU A 195 -39.32 4.76 16.02
CA GLU A 195 -37.90 4.45 15.89
C GLU A 195 -37.69 3.23 14.97
N THR A 196 -36.73 3.30 14.04
CA THR A 196 -36.35 2.16 13.19
C THR A 196 -35.07 1.52 13.66
N ARG A 197 -35.06 0.20 13.83
CA ARG A 197 -33.86 -0.57 14.20
C ARG A 197 -33.63 -1.72 13.23
N ARG A 198 -32.36 -1.97 12.90
CA ARG A 198 -31.96 -3.21 12.21
C ARG A 198 -32.00 -4.37 13.19
N MET A 199 -32.74 -5.40 12.82
CA MET A 199 -32.80 -6.66 13.56
C MET A 199 -32.44 -7.82 12.63
N SER A 200 -31.73 -8.81 13.14
CA SER A 200 -31.43 -10.05 12.41
C SER A 200 -32.72 -10.77 12.06
N THR A 201 -32.89 -11.21 10.81
CA THR A 201 -34.08 -11.98 10.39
C THR A 201 -34.22 -13.25 11.24
N GLY A 202 -35.34 -13.35 11.95
CA GLY A 202 -35.68 -14.45 12.83
C GLY A 202 -36.98 -14.15 13.61
N ALA A 203 -37.51 -15.14 14.34
CA ALA A 203 -38.83 -15.05 15.00
C ALA A 203 -39.01 -13.82 15.93
N SER A 204 -37.92 -13.26 16.46
CA SER A 204 -37.95 -12.03 17.26
C SER A 204 -38.29 -10.77 16.46
N ALA A 205 -38.03 -10.73 15.14
CA ALA A 205 -38.40 -9.63 14.27
C ALA A 205 -39.91 -9.62 13.98
N ASP A 206 -40.54 -10.79 13.82
CA ASP A 206 -41.98 -10.90 13.58
C ASP A 206 -42.81 -10.54 14.81
N ILE A 207 -42.34 -10.87 16.01
CA ILE A 207 -42.99 -10.47 17.27
C ILE A 207 -42.94 -8.94 17.46
N SER A 208 -41.89 -8.28 16.96
CA SER A 208 -41.69 -6.83 17.16
C SER A 208 -42.46 -5.97 16.14
N LYS A 209 -43.02 -6.57 15.08
CA LYS A 209 -43.88 -5.91 14.09
C LYS A 209 -45.37 -5.96 14.44
N ALA A 210 -45.77 -6.82 15.38
CA ALA A 210 -47.15 -7.01 15.84
C ALA A 210 -47.53 -5.98 16.91
#